data_AF-A0A7C5C1B8-F1
#
_entry.id   AF-A0A7C5C1B8-F1
#
_cell.length_a   1.000
_cell.length_b   1.000
_cell.length_c   1.000
_cell.angle_alpha   90.00
_cell.angle_beta   90.00
_cell.angle_gamma   90.00
#
_symmetry.space_group_name_H-M   'P 1'
#
loop_
_entity.id
_entity.type
_entity.pdbx_description
1 polymer ?
#
loop_
_entity_poly.entity_id
_entity_poly.type
_entity_poly.pdbx_seq_one_letter_code
_entity_poly.pdbx_strand_id
1 'polypeptide(L)'
;MASICGFLNIVLALLALTGEKQPDDLVVFQRGNIPVIIVAPHGGTLPIPNCPPRKGEGLPKRARFITAQDVGTRELASAIAEAIYQRLKEKPYLVILAAHRKYVDANRPPEFAFECEPARKVYDAFHRALENACQEVEQRFSCGLLLDIHGQGQNPELVYRGTAHGKTVERLRKLYGEEALTGEKSLFGMLKARGFKVYPDPLGNPEWPGYSGGYIVRRYGGERWAIDAYQLEFGINYRRKDARAETAAIIAEVVEHYIKLYLQRPQETSEPRFIEQSLKISLSRGLTEKFPRRDYCLFLGQPL
;
A
#
# COMPACT_ATOMS: atom_id res chain seq x y z
N MET A 1 53.85 29.46 13.55
CA MET A 1 52.78 29.35 12.53
C MET A 1 52.11 27.98 12.60
N ALA A 2 51.53 27.62 13.74
CA ALA A 2 50.85 26.34 13.93
C ALA A 2 49.90 26.45 15.13
N SER A 3 48.77 27.18 15.01
CA SER A 3 47.74 27.15 16.06
C SER A 3 46.43 27.85 15.66
N ILE A 4 45.84 27.54 14.49
CA ILE A 4 44.47 27.97 14.18
C ILE A 4 43.64 26.84 13.54
N CYS A 5 44.27 25.88 12.85
CA CYS A 5 43.53 24.80 12.16
C CYS A 5 43.01 23.69 13.09
N GLY A 6 43.58 23.53 14.30
CA GLY A 6 43.17 22.49 15.26
C GLY A 6 41.88 22.81 16.02
N PHE A 7 41.61 24.09 16.30
CA PHE A 7 40.42 24.48 17.06
C PHE A 7 39.13 24.44 16.22
N LEU A 8 39.21 24.72 14.92
CA LEU A 8 38.04 24.68 14.04
C LEU A 8 37.51 23.25 13.81
N ASN A 9 38.41 22.26 13.78
CA ASN A 9 38.03 20.85 13.65
C ASN A 9 37.42 20.26 14.94
N ILE A 10 37.81 20.77 16.11
CA ILE A 10 37.21 20.33 17.39
C ILE A 10 35.80 20.90 17.56
N VAL A 11 35.53 22.13 17.10
CA VAL A 11 34.18 22.73 17.14
C VAL A 11 33.22 22.03 16.16
N LEU A 12 33.69 21.62 14.98
CA LEU A 12 32.88 20.82 14.03
C LEU A 12 32.62 19.38 14.54
N ALA A 13 33.56 18.78 15.26
CA ALA A 13 33.37 17.46 15.86
C ALA A 13 32.44 17.47 17.09
N LEU A 14 32.36 18.57 17.83
CA LEU A 14 31.40 18.71 18.94
C LEU A 14 29.95 18.96 18.48
N LEU A 15 29.74 19.57 17.31
CA LEU A 15 28.40 19.72 16.72
C LEU A 15 27.79 18.40 16.21
N ALA A 16 28.62 17.38 15.98
CA ALA A 16 28.16 16.05 15.59
C ALA A 16 27.64 15.20 16.78
N LEU A 17 27.84 15.65 18.02
CA LEU A 17 27.48 14.92 19.24
C LEU A 17 26.17 15.38 19.90
N THR A 18 25.46 16.32 19.27
CA THR A 18 24.15 16.82 19.74
C THR A 18 23.07 16.80 18.66
N GLY A 19 23.26 16.02 17.58
CA GLY A 19 22.27 15.92 16.51
C GLY A 19 20.95 15.34 17.05
N GLU A 20 20.00 16.22 17.41
CA GLU A 20 18.63 15.79 17.64
C GLU A 20 18.16 15.09 16.37
N LYS A 21 17.84 13.79 16.49
CA LYS A 21 17.30 13.00 15.38
C LYS A 21 16.13 13.75 14.77
N GLN A 22 16.24 14.06 13.48
CA GLN A 22 15.17 14.70 12.73
C GLN A 22 14.01 13.71 12.60
N PRO A 23 12.76 14.20 12.42
CA PRO A 23 11.60 13.33 12.24
C PRO A 23 11.77 12.28 11.13
N ASP A 24 12.50 12.62 10.05
CA ASP A 24 12.82 11.73 8.94
C ASP A 24 13.77 10.58 9.36
N ASP A 25 14.61 10.77 10.38
CA ASP A 25 15.52 9.73 10.89
C ASP A 25 14.78 8.57 11.57
N LEU A 26 13.49 8.74 11.85
CA LEU A 26 12.61 7.72 12.43
C LEU A 26 11.75 7.00 11.39
N VAL A 27 11.93 7.32 10.10
CA VAL A 27 11.26 6.67 8.99
C VAL A 27 12.30 6.06 8.07
N VAL A 28 12.29 4.72 7.95
CA VAL A 28 13.10 4.05 6.94
C VAL A 28 12.30 4.03 5.64
N PHE A 29 12.87 4.62 4.60
CA PHE A 29 12.33 4.58 3.25
C PHE A 29 13.33 3.94 2.28
N GLN A 30 12.91 2.89 1.59
CA GLN A 30 13.60 2.36 0.42
C GLN A 30 12.71 2.56 -0.80
N ARG A 31 13.22 3.28 -1.80
CA ARG A 31 12.57 3.36 -3.10
C ARG A 31 12.68 2.04 -3.85
N GLY A 32 11.56 1.59 -4.44
CA GLY A 32 11.48 0.35 -5.21
C GLY A 32 11.42 0.55 -6.73
N ASN A 33 11.45 -0.56 -7.46
CA ASN A 33 11.32 -0.63 -8.91
C ASN A 33 10.40 -1.75 -9.42
N ILE A 34 9.59 -2.33 -8.54
CA ILE A 34 8.44 -3.20 -8.86
C ILE A 34 7.16 -2.66 -8.18
N PRO A 35 5.95 -3.04 -8.63
CA PRO A 35 4.67 -2.56 -8.09
C PRO A 35 4.29 -3.18 -6.73
N VAL A 36 5.25 -3.27 -5.80
CA VAL A 36 5.06 -3.85 -4.47
C VAL A 36 5.55 -2.88 -3.41
N ILE A 37 4.69 -2.59 -2.43
CA ILE A 37 4.98 -1.74 -1.28
C ILE A 37 4.88 -2.60 -0.02
N ILE A 38 5.95 -2.67 0.76
CA ILE A 38 5.97 -3.29 2.08
C ILE A 38 5.97 -2.18 3.12
N VAL A 39 5.06 -2.25 4.09
CA VAL A 39 4.98 -1.28 5.18
C VAL A 39 4.95 -1.97 6.55
N ALA A 40 5.64 -1.41 7.54
CA ALA A 40 5.60 -1.90 8.93
C ALA A 40 5.55 -0.70 9.91
N PRO A 41 4.36 -0.37 10.45
CA PRO A 41 4.20 0.82 11.27
C PRO A 41 4.52 0.59 12.75
N HIS A 42 4.50 -0.65 13.26
CA HIS A 42 4.47 -0.92 14.71
C HIS A 42 5.63 -1.76 15.25
N GLY A 43 6.64 -2.05 14.42
CA GLY A 43 7.82 -2.82 14.82
C GLY A 43 8.95 -2.00 15.44
N GLY A 44 8.88 -0.66 15.39
CA GLY A 44 9.90 0.25 15.91
C GLY A 44 10.06 0.22 17.43
N THR A 45 11.26 0.58 17.89
CA THR A 45 11.62 0.64 19.33
C THR A 45 12.09 2.02 19.76
N LEU A 46 12.36 2.92 18.82
CA LEU A 46 13.01 4.19 19.13
C LEU A 46 12.04 5.16 19.82
N PRO A 47 12.51 5.95 20.79
CA PRO A 47 11.75 7.07 21.30
C PRO A 47 11.66 8.18 20.27
N ILE A 48 10.65 9.04 20.42
CA ILE A 48 10.59 10.33 19.73
C ILE A 48 11.11 11.39 20.71
N PRO A 49 12.20 12.12 20.39
CA PRO A 49 12.72 13.18 21.24
C PRO A 49 11.63 14.19 21.62
N ASN A 50 11.65 14.63 22.88
CA ASN A 50 10.70 15.62 23.41
C ASN A 50 9.21 15.22 23.26
N CYS A 51 8.90 13.92 23.18
CA CYS A 51 7.54 13.42 23.16
C CYS A 51 7.29 12.39 24.26
N PRO A 52 6.37 12.63 25.21
CA PRO A 52 5.96 11.61 26.16
C PRO A 52 5.17 10.49 25.45
N PRO A 53 5.08 9.28 26.03
CA PRO A 53 4.14 8.26 25.56
C PRO A 53 2.72 8.81 25.56
N ARG A 54 1.96 8.47 24.52
CA ARG A 54 0.53 8.79 24.43
C ARG A 54 -0.22 8.16 25.61
N LYS A 55 -1.25 8.83 26.09
CA LYS A 55 -2.10 8.38 27.20
C LYS A 55 -3.48 7.90 26.76
N GLY A 56 -3.97 8.39 25.62
CA GLY A 56 -5.29 8.09 25.09
C GLY A 56 -6.43 8.72 25.88
N GLU A 57 -6.15 9.73 26.71
CA GLU A 57 -7.15 10.41 27.54
C GLU A 57 -8.22 11.08 26.66
N GLY A 58 -9.50 10.82 26.96
CA GLY A 58 -10.63 11.38 26.21
C GLY A 58 -10.87 10.76 24.84
N LEU A 59 -10.08 9.77 24.40
CA LEU A 59 -10.31 9.12 23.11
C LEU A 59 -11.58 8.26 23.14
N PRO A 60 -12.42 8.32 22.08
CA PRO A 60 -13.60 7.48 21.99
C PRO A 60 -13.19 6.01 21.80
N LYS A 61 -14.06 5.06 22.17
CA LYS A 61 -13.80 3.60 22.01
C LYS A 61 -13.37 3.22 20.58
N ARG A 62 -13.90 3.91 19.56
CA ARG A 62 -13.54 3.71 18.13
C ARG A 62 -12.06 3.98 17.82
N ALA A 63 -11.35 4.74 18.66
CA ALA A 63 -9.93 5.01 18.51
C ALA A 63 -9.07 3.75 18.71
N ARG A 64 -9.59 2.73 19.41
CA ARG A 64 -8.87 1.46 19.69
C ARG A 64 -7.43 1.73 20.15
N PHE A 65 -7.29 2.49 21.23
CA PHE A 65 -6.01 2.94 21.74
C PHE A 65 -5.14 1.75 22.18
N ILE A 66 -3.98 1.59 21.53
CA ILE A 66 -3.03 0.52 21.78
C ILE A 66 -1.62 1.14 21.75
N THR A 67 -0.78 0.71 22.68
CA THR A 67 0.63 1.13 22.80
C THR A 67 1.61 -0.04 22.62
N ALA A 68 1.11 -1.28 22.62
CA ALA A 68 1.91 -2.48 22.46
C ALA A 68 2.64 -2.49 21.11
N GLN A 69 3.91 -2.92 21.14
CA GLN A 69 4.73 -3.09 19.95
C GLN A 69 4.39 -4.40 19.24
N ASP A 70 4.47 -4.38 17.92
CA ASP A 70 4.39 -5.57 17.09
C ASP A 70 5.80 -6.19 17.00
N VAL A 71 6.30 -6.75 18.11
CA VAL A 71 7.71 -7.20 18.28
C VAL A 71 8.21 -8.07 17.11
N GLY A 72 9.16 -7.58 16.31
CA GLY A 72 9.73 -8.35 15.21
C GLY A 72 9.15 -8.09 13.82
N THR A 73 8.09 -7.27 13.68
CA THR A 73 7.54 -6.94 12.35
C THR A 73 8.46 -6.04 11.54
N ARG A 74 9.26 -5.18 12.19
CA ARG A 74 10.27 -4.37 11.52
C ARG A 74 11.29 -5.25 10.81
N GLU A 75 11.85 -6.22 11.53
CA GLU A 75 12.84 -7.14 10.99
C GLU A 75 12.21 -8.09 9.97
N LEU A 76 10.96 -8.54 10.19
CA LEU A 76 10.23 -9.35 9.21
C LEU A 76 9.99 -8.58 7.90
N ALA A 77 9.54 -7.32 7.95
CA ALA A 77 9.33 -6.50 6.76
C ALA A 77 10.64 -6.27 5.97
N SER A 78 11.73 -6.03 6.69
CA SER A 78 13.07 -5.91 6.07
C SER A 78 13.50 -7.23 5.42
N ALA A 79 13.27 -8.36 6.10
CA ALA A 79 13.58 -9.69 5.57
C ALA A 79 12.72 -10.04 4.33
N ILE A 80 11.43 -9.65 4.32
CA ILE A 80 10.55 -9.83 3.15
C ILE A 80 11.09 -9.02 1.96
N ALA A 81 11.45 -7.75 2.17
CA ALA A 81 12.00 -6.92 1.11
C ALA A 81 13.30 -7.49 0.53
N GLU A 82 14.20 -7.98 1.40
CA GLU A 82 15.43 -8.66 1.00
C GLU A 82 15.15 -9.96 0.25
N ALA A 83 14.23 -10.80 0.75
CA ALA A 83 13.86 -12.05 0.08
C ALA A 83 13.26 -11.81 -1.31
N ILE A 84 12.43 -10.75 -1.47
CA ILE A 84 11.92 -10.33 -2.79
C ILE A 84 13.09 -9.94 -3.70
N TYR A 85 14.04 -9.14 -3.22
CA TYR A 85 15.23 -8.78 -4.00
C TYR A 85 16.06 -10.01 -4.39
N GLN A 86 16.27 -10.96 -3.48
CA GLN A 86 17.04 -12.16 -3.79
C GLN A 86 16.37 -13.02 -4.86
N ARG A 87 15.04 -13.08 -4.88
CA ARG A 87 14.27 -13.84 -5.87
C ARG A 87 14.14 -13.14 -7.21
N LEU A 88 13.78 -11.86 -7.21
CA LEU A 88 13.42 -11.13 -8.44
C LEU A 88 14.56 -10.30 -9.01
N LYS A 89 15.62 -10.07 -8.22
CA LYS A 89 16.68 -9.09 -8.49
C LYS A 89 16.18 -7.65 -8.63
N GLU A 90 14.96 -7.41 -8.19
CA GLU A 90 14.27 -6.13 -8.16
C GLU A 90 13.80 -5.82 -6.74
N LYS A 91 13.75 -4.53 -6.38
CA LYS A 91 13.46 -4.06 -5.03
C LYS A 91 12.00 -3.60 -4.90
N PRO A 92 11.25 -4.09 -3.90
CA PRO A 92 9.98 -3.44 -3.54
C PRO A 92 10.25 -2.09 -2.86
N TYR A 93 9.23 -1.25 -2.81
CA TYR A 93 9.23 -0.09 -1.92
C TYR A 93 9.11 -0.60 -0.47
N LEU A 94 9.85 0.01 0.45
CA LEU A 94 9.80 -0.32 1.87
C LEU A 94 9.62 0.95 2.70
N VAL A 95 8.61 0.96 3.57
CA VAL A 95 8.34 2.04 4.52
C VAL A 95 8.23 1.46 5.92
N ILE A 96 9.15 1.80 6.82
CA ILE A 96 9.13 1.31 8.20
C ILE A 96 9.16 2.49 9.15
N LEU A 97 8.27 2.49 10.13
CA LEU A 97 8.35 3.40 11.25
C LEU A 97 9.30 2.83 12.32
N ALA A 98 10.43 3.50 12.56
CA ALA A 98 11.41 3.10 13.55
C ALA A 98 11.02 3.54 14.98
N ALA A 99 10.13 4.53 15.10
CA ALA A 99 9.56 4.97 16.37
C ALA A 99 8.64 3.91 16.98
N HIS A 100 8.63 3.82 18.32
CA HIS A 100 7.76 2.91 19.04
C HIS A 100 6.30 3.40 19.05
N ARG A 101 5.35 2.47 18.84
CA ARG A 101 3.90 2.75 18.75
C ARG A 101 3.32 3.58 19.91
N LYS A 102 3.86 3.39 21.12
CA LYS A 102 3.49 4.17 22.32
C LYS A 102 3.63 5.69 22.13
N TYR A 103 4.49 6.18 21.24
CA TYR A 103 4.62 7.62 20.95
C TYR A 103 3.75 8.06 19.76
N VAL A 104 3.61 7.19 18.76
CA VAL A 104 2.83 7.46 17.54
C VAL A 104 2.28 6.17 16.96
N ASP A 105 0.98 6.12 16.65
CA ASP A 105 0.36 5.01 15.94
C ASP A 105 0.03 5.42 14.51
N ALA A 106 0.94 5.12 13.57
CA ALA A 106 0.76 5.44 12.15
C ALA A 106 -0.32 4.59 11.43
N ASN A 107 -0.93 3.62 12.11
CA ASN A 107 -2.08 2.87 11.61
C ASN A 107 -3.39 3.36 12.26
N ARG A 108 -3.44 4.66 12.59
CA ARG A 108 -4.61 5.43 13.04
C ARG A 108 -4.71 6.73 12.26
N PRO A 109 -5.92 7.29 12.11
CA PRO A 109 -6.05 8.63 11.55
C PRO A 109 -5.43 9.68 12.50
N PRO A 110 -5.04 10.87 11.99
CA PRO A 110 -4.24 11.84 12.74
C PRO A 110 -4.80 12.20 14.12
N GLU A 111 -6.13 12.31 14.24
CA GLU A 111 -6.82 12.64 15.49
C GLU A 111 -6.62 11.62 16.63
N PHE A 112 -6.17 10.39 16.32
CA PHE A 112 -5.93 9.32 17.30
C PHE A 112 -4.47 8.82 17.31
N ALA A 113 -3.64 9.31 16.40
CA ALA A 113 -2.32 8.75 16.14
C ALA A 113 -1.26 9.26 17.13
N PHE A 114 -1.36 10.52 17.56
CA PHE A 114 -0.34 11.21 18.36
C PHE A 114 -0.95 12.24 19.31
N GLU A 115 -0.18 12.65 20.31
CA GLU A 115 -0.59 13.63 21.34
C GLU A 115 0.43 14.77 21.52
N CYS A 116 1.49 14.80 20.72
CA CYS A 116 2.56 15.79 20.81
C CYS A 116 2.98 16.24 19.40
N GLU A 117 3.54 17.45 19.28
CA GLU A 117 3.98 17.99 17.99
C GLU A 117 5.11 17.15 17.35
N PRO A 118 6.17 16.72 18.08
CA PRO A 118 7.22 15.89 17.48
C PRO A 118 6.69 14.59 16.86
N ALA A 119 5.72 13.94 17.49
CA ALA A 119 5.09 12.73 16.97
C ALA A 119 4.24 13.00 15.72
N ARG A 120 3.58 14.17 15.62
CA ARG A 120 2.91 14.60 14.39
C ARG A 120 3.89 14.71 13.23
N LYS A 121 5.07 15.31 13.43
CA LYS A 121 6.08 15.41 12.36
C LYS A 121 6.55 14.04 11.87
N VAL A 122 6.78 13.10 12.78
CA VAL A 122 7.16 11.71 12.44
C VAL A 122 6.03 10.99 11.70
N TYR A 123 4.78 11.16 12.16
CA TYR A 123 3.59 10.65 11.49
C TYR A 123 3.48 11.19 10.06
N ASP A 124 3.63 12.49 9.89
CA ASP A 124 3.54 13.16 8.59
C ASP A 124 4.66 12.70 7.65
N ALA A 125 5.89 12.55 8.14
CA ALA A 125 7.01 12.00 7.37
C ALA A 125 6.74 10.57 6.89
N PHE A 126 6.23 9.70 7.79
CA PHE A 126 5.89 8.32 7.46
C PHE A 126 4.80 8.24 6.38
N HIS A 127 3.72 9.01 6.54
CA HIS A 127 2.62 9.02 5.57
C HIS A 127 3.01 9.66 4.23
N ARG A 128 3.91 10.64 4.22
CA ARG A 128 4.48 11.22 3.00
C ARG A 128 5.32 10.21 2.23
N ALA A 129 6.16 9.44 2.91
CA ALA A 129 6.94 8.37 2.27
C ALA A 129 6.04 7.31 1.63
N LEU A 130 4.96 6.92 2.33
CA LEU A 130 4.00 5.94 1.82
C LEU A 130 3.17 6.50 0.64
N GLU A 131 2.74 7.76 0.73
CA GLU A 131 2.04 8.43 -0.36
C GLU A 131 2.91 8.56 -1.62
N ASN A 132 4.19 8.93 -1.47
CA ASN A 132 5.14 8.98 -2.57
C ASN A 132 5.33 7.60 -3.22
N ALA A 133 5.42 6.52 -2.42
CA ALA A 133 5.52 5.17 -2.96
C ALA A 133 4.26 4.77 -3.75
N CYS A 134 3.07 5.08 -3.24
CA CYS A 134 1.81 4.83 -3.95
C CYS A 134 1.73 5.61 -5.27
N GLN A 135 2.09 6.90 -5.28
CA GLN A 135 2.13 7.73 -6.48
C GLN A 135 3.10 7.18 -7.52
N GLU A 136 4.31 6.80 -7.12
CA GLU A 136 5.27 6.20 -8.06
C GLU A 136 4.77 4.87 -8.61
N VAL A 137 4.10 4.04 -7.79
CA VAL A 137 3.54 2.77 -8.25
C VAL A 137 2.44 2.98 -9.28
N GLU A 138 1.50 3.88 -9.01
CA GLU A 138 0.43 4.25 -9.92
C GLU A 138 0.99 4.78 -11.24
N GLN A 139 1.92 5.74 -11.19
CA GLN A 139 2.48 6.40 -12.37
C GLN A 139 3.34 5.45 -13.23
N ARG A 140 4.12 4.56 -12.60
CA ARG A 140 5.09 3.70 -13.31
C ARG A 140 4.50 2.36 -13.74
N PHE A 141 3.58 1.81 -12.95
CA PHE A 141 3.09 0.43 -13.14
C PHE A 141 1.57 0.32 -13.29
N SER A 142 0.83 1.43 -13.17
CA SER A 142 -0.64 1.51 -13.30
C SER A 142 -1.44 0.83 -12.18
N CYS A 143 -0.87 -0.14 -11.47
CA CYS A 143 -1.45 -0.76 -10.28
C CYS A 143 -0.36 -1.36 -9.39
N GLY A 144 -0.71 -1.77 -8.17
CA GLY A 144 0.24 -2.46 -7.30
C GLY A 144 -0.36 -3.22 -6.13
N LEU A 145 0.54 -3.80 -5.33
CA LEU A 145 0.25 -4.54 -4.11
C LEU A 145 0.88 -3.82 -2.92
N LEU A 146 0.10 -3.61 -1.85
CA LEU A 146 0.60 -3.12 -0.56
C LEU A 146 0.42 -4.20 0.51
N LEU A 147 1.51 -4.55 1.19
CA LEU A 147 1.52 -5.46 2.34
C LEU A 147 1.83 -4.68 3.61
N ASP A 148 0.82 -4.51 4.47
CA ASP A 148 0.92 -3.88 5.78
C ASP A 148 1.20 -4.93 6.86
N ILE A 149 2.45 -5.00 7.30
CA ILE A 149 3.03 -6.06 8.13
C ILE A 149 2.81 -5.75 9.61
N HIS A 150 1.96 -6.56 10.24
CA HIS A 150 1.57 -6.42 11.64
C HIS A 150 1.80 -7.70 12.46
N GLY A 151 1.74 -7.54 13.77
CA GLY A 151 1.88 -8.63 14.73
C GLY A 151 0.67 -8.73 15.62
N GLN A 152 0.22 -9.96 15.87
CA GLN A 152 -0.89 -10.23 16.78
C GLN A 152 -0.51 -11.22 17.88
N GLY A 153 -1.26 -11.14 19.00
CA GLY A 153 -1.08 -11.97 20.19
C GLY A 153 -2.25 -12.90 20.51
N GLN A 154 -3.24 -13.04 19.61
CA GLN A 154 -4.41 -13.91 19.79
C GLN A 154 -4.09 -15.37 19.49
N ASN A 155 -3.32 -15.66 18.44
CA ASN A 155 -2.93 -17.01 18.09
C ASN A 155 -1.48 -17.02 17.55
N PRO A 156 -0.53 -17.68 18.24
CA PRO A 156 0.88 -17.63 17.84
C PRO A 156 1.16 -18.22 16.46
N GLU A 157 0.29 -19.10 15.95
CA GLU A 157 0.51 -19.87 14.73
C GLU A 157 -0.25 -19.35 13.51
N LEU A 158 -1.05 -18.29 13.66
CA LEU A 158 -2.01 -17.88 12.63
C LEU A 158 -1.67 -16.51 12.02
N VAL A 159 -1.92 -16.35 10.72
CA VAL A 159 -1.90 -15.05 10.03
C VAL A 159 -3.32 -14.61 9.69
N TYR A 160 -3.77 -13.47 10.22
CA TYR A 160 -5.09 -12.93 9.88
C TYR A 160 -5.01 -11.98 8.68
N ARG A 161 -6.03 -12.05 7.81
CA ARG A 161 -6.26 -11.15 6.69
C ARG A 161 -7.04 -9.92 7.14
N GLY A 162 -6.53 -8.75 6.79
CA GLY A 162 -7.28 -7.51 6.86
C GLY A 162 -7.36 -6.77 5.53
N THR A 163 -8.52 -6.79 4.88
CA THR A 163 -8.78 -6.10 3.61
C THR A 163 -10.00 -5.17 3.67
N ALA A 164 -10.40 -4.78 4.88
CA ALA A 164 -11.63 -4.04 5.15
C ALA A 164 -12.86 -4.75 4.56
N HIS A 165 -12.94 -6.06 4.72
CA HIS A 165 -13.97 -6.91 4.11
C HIS A 165 -13.95 -6.81 2.56
N GLY A 166 -12.77 -6.90 1.96
CA GLY A 166 -12.57 -6.87 0.51
C GLY A 166 -12.62 -5.49 -0.14
N LYS A 167 -12.77 -4.40 0.63
CA LYS A 167 -12.83 -3.03 0.09
C LYS A 167 -11.47 -2.51 -0.35
N THR A 168 -10.38 -2.89 0.32
CA THR A 168 -9.02 -2.41 -0.02
C THR A 168 -8.39 -3.15 -1.19
N VAL A 169 -9.11 -4.14 -1.74
CA VAL A 169 -8.71 -5.00 -2.85
C VAL A 169 -9.83 -5.04 -3.91
N GLU A 170 -10.64 -3.98 -3.97
CA GLU A 170 -11.79 -3.89 -4.87
C GLU A 170 -11.39 -4.03 -6.35
N ARG A 171 -10.26 -3.46 -6.74
CA ARG A 171 -9.68 -3.59 -8.08
C ARG A 171 -9.45 -5.06 -8.44
N LEU A 172 -8.73 -5.81 -7.59
CA LEU A 172 -8.50 -7.25 -7.75
C LEU A 172 -9.81 -8.01 -7.99
N ARG A 173 -10.82 -7.75 -7.15
CA ARG A 173 -12.11 -8.45 -7.21
C ARG A 173 -12.90 -8.12 -8.47
N LYS A 174 -12.90 -6.84 -8.90
CA LYS A 174 -13.57 -6.39 -10.12
C LYS A 174 -12.94 -6.98 -11.37
N LEU A 175 -11.61 -7.07 -11.43
CA LEU A 175 -10.89 -7.52 -12.63
C LEU A 175 -10.78 -9.05 -12.72
N TYR A 176 -10.62 -9.74 -11.59
CA TYR A 176 -10.27 -11.17 -11.55
C TYR A 176 -11.28 -12.04 -10.77
N GLY A 177 -12.38 -11.45 -10.32
CA GLY A 177 -13.43 -12.13 -9.55
C GLY A 177 -13.09 -12.30 -8.07
N GLU A 178 -14.09 -12.76 -7.28
CA GLU A 178 -13.95 -12.94 -5.83
C GLU A 178 -12.88 -13.99 -5.46
N GLU A 179 -12.68 -14.99 -6.30
CA GLU A 179 -11.66 -16.03 -6.09
C GLU A 179 -10.24 -15.47 -6.09
N ALA A 180 -9.99 -14.30 -6.68
CA ALA A 180 -8.68 -13.66 -6.58
C ALA A 180 -8.36 -13.19 -5.13
N LEU A 181 -9.39 -12.96 -4.30
CA LEU A 181 -9.24 -12.66 -2.87
C LEU A 181 -9.32 -13.91 -1.98
N THR A 182 -10.16 -14.89 -2.34
CA THR A 182 -10.47 -16.01 -1.45
C THR A 182 -9.97 -17.37 -1.94
N GLY A 183 -9.80 -17.59 -3.24
CA GLY A 183 -9.48 -18.89 -3.82
C GLY A 183 -8.04 -19.34 -3.62
N GLU A 184 -7.68 -20.49 -4.20
CA GLU A 184 -6.36 -21.10 -4.08
C GLU A 184 -5.23 -20.21 -4.63
N LYS A 185 -5.53 -19.43 -5.67
CA LYS A 185 -4.60 -18.46 -6.28
C LYS A 185 -4.60 -17.09 -5.61
N SER A 186 -5.43 -16.88 -4.58
CA SER A 186 -5.36 -15.67 -3.77
C SER A 186 -4.08 -15.62 -2.95
N LEU A 187 -3.72 -14.44 -2.44
CA LEU A 187 -2.57 -14.28 -1.54
C LEU A 187 -2.64 -15.26 -0.35
N PHE A 188 -3.81 -15.42 0.26
CA PHE A 188 -4.01 -16.32 1.41
C PHE A 188 -4.07 -17.80 1.00
N GLY A 189 -4.61 -18.11 -0.18
CA GLY A 189 -4.57 -19.45 -0.76
C GLY A 189 -3.14 -19.93 -1.00
N MET A 190 -2.33 -19.08 -1.62
CA MET A 190 -0.92 -19.37 -1.90
C MET A 190 -0.05 -19.47 -0.64
N LEU A 191 -0.37 -18.70 0.42
CA LEU A 191 0.27 -18.85 1.73
C LEU A 191 -0.11 -20.19 2.38
N LYS A 192 -1.40 -20.55 2.40
CA LYS A 192 -1.88 -21.82 2.96
C LYS A 192 -1.24 -23.02 2.27
N ALA A 193 -1.12 -22.99 0.94
CA ALA A 193 -0.44 -24.03 0.17
C ALA A 193 1.05 -24.20 0.55
N ARG A 194 1.67 -23.20 1.17
CA ARG A 194 3.05 -23.20 1.67
C ARG A 194 3.15 -23.40 3.18
N GLY A 195 2.10 -23.97 3.79
CA GLY A 195 2.10 -24.39 5.20
C GLY A 195 1.72 -23.32 6.20
N PHE A 196 1.36 -22.11 5.77
CA PHE A 196 0.85 -21.09 6.69
C PHE A 196 -0.54 -21.50 7.21
N LYS A 197 -0.76 -21.35 8.51
CA LYS A 197 -2.12 -21.31 9.06
C LYS A 197 -2.65 -19.89 8.91
N VAL A 198 -3.75 -19.73 8.19
CA VAL A 198 -4.31 -18.43 7.82
C VAL A 198 -5.76 -18.30 8.26
N TYR A 199 -6.23 -17.07 8.43
CA TYR A 199 -7.64 -16.77 8.67
C TYR A 199 -8.08 -15.51 7.89
N PRO A 200 -9.25 -15.52 7.22
CA PRO A 200 -10.09 -16.69 7.02
C PRO A 200 -9.36 -17.75 6.19
N ASP A 201 -9.82 -18.99 6.31
CA ASP A 201 -9.40 -20.04 5.37
C ASP A 201 -9.79 -19.58 3.95
N PRO A 202 -8.97 -19.84 2.90
CA PRO A 202 -9.41 -19.74 1.52
C PRO A 202 -10.84 -20.24 1.26
N LEU A 203 -11.58 -19.52 0.42
CA LEU A 203 -13.03 -19.60 0.18
C LEU A 203 -13.91 -19.21 1.40
N GLY A 204 -13.30 -18.95 2.55
CA GLY A 204 -13.95 -18.54 3.78
C GLY A 204 -14.14 -17.02 3.91
N ASN A 205 -15.23 -16.66 4.57
CA ASN A 205 -15.55 -15.33 5.10
C ASN A 205 -16.28 -15.52 6.45
N PRO A 206 -16.27 -14.54 7.37
CA PRO A 206 -15.69 -13.20 7.28
C PRO A 206 -14.25 -13.08 7.80
N GLU A 207 -13.64 -11.90 7.62
CA GLU A 207 -12.39 -11.51 8.31
C GLU A 207 -12.59 -11.38 9.82
N TRP A 208 -11.52 -11.57 10.58
CA TRP A 208 -11.60 -11.46 12.05
C TRP A 208 -11.89 -10.01 12.45
N PRO A 209 -12.92 -9.72 13.28
CA PRO A 209 -13.33 -8.35 13.60
C PRO A 209 -12.21 -7.46 14.19
N GLY A 210 -11.26 -8.07 14.91
CA GLY A 210 -10.11 -7.37 15.46
C GLY A 210 -9.02 -7.00 14.44
N TYR A 211 -8.99 -7.68 13.30
CA TYR A 211 -7.88 -7.73 12.34
C TYR A 211 -8.33 -7.52 10.87
N SER A 212 -9.50 -6.92 10.66
CA SER A 212 -10.08 -6.72 9.33
C SER A 212 -9.49 -5.54 8.53
N GLY A 213 -8.27 -5.09 8.85
CA GLY A 213 -7.59 -4.00 8.15
C GLY A 213 -7.77 -2.62 8.79
N GLY A 214 -6.65 -1.97 9.07
CA GLY A 214 -6.51 -0.69 9.75
C GLY A 214 -6.56 0.52 8.81
N TYR A 215 -6.06 1.64 9.31
CA TYR A 215 -6.05 2.93 8.62
C TYR A 215 -5.21 2.92 7.33
N ILE A 216 -4.01 2.32 7.36
CA ILE A 216 -3.07 2.31 6.24
C ILE A 216 -3.69 1.66 5.01
N VAL A 217 -4.13 0.40 5.13
CA VAL A 217 -4.74 -0.30 4.00
C VAL A 217 -6.01 0.38 3.49
N ARG A 218 -6.78 1.04 4.36
CA ARG A 218 -7.98 1.81 3.97
C ARG A 218 -7.65 3.12 3.26
N ARG A 219 -6.53 3.75 3.61
CA ARG A 219 -6.09 5.02 3.03
C ARG A 219 -5.38 4.83 1.68
N TYR A 220 -4.59 3.77 1.57
CA TYR A 220 -3.68 3.53 0.44
C TYR A 220 -4.09 2.36 -0.46
N GLY A 221 -5.11 1.59 -0.08
CA GLY A 221 -5.69 0.55 -0.92
C GLY A 221 -6.96 1.00 -1.65
N GLY A 222 -7.39 0.17 -2.59
CA GLY A 222 -8.59 0.39 -3.40
C GLY A 222 -8.31 1.21 -4.67
N GLU A 223 -9.40 1.59 -5.33
CA GLU A 223 -9.35 2.18 -6.69
C GLU A 223 -8.62 3.52 -6.75
N ARG A 224 -8.66 4.32 -5.68
CA ARG A 224 -8.01 5.64 -5.63
C ARG A 224 -6.54 5.59 -6.02
N TRP A 225 -5.84 4.53 -5.64
CA TRP A 225 -4.41 4.35 -5.91
C TRP A 225 -4.13 3.21 -6.89
N ALA A 226 -5.18 2.53 -7.37
CA ALA A 226 -5.09 1.25 -8.06
C ALA A 226 -4.21 0.21 -7.32
N ILE A 227 -4.25 0.20 -5.98
CA ILE A 227 -3.44 -0.68 -5.14
C ILE A 227 -4.34 -1.68 -4.41
N ASP A 228 -4.01 -2.96 -4.52
CA ASP A 228 -4.59 -3.99 -3.68
C ASP A 228 -3.84 -4.03 -2.35
N ALA A 229 -4.47 -3.60 -1.27
CA ALA A 229 -3.82 -3.50 0.04
C ALA A 229 -4.30 -4.59 1.01
N TYR A 230 -3.34 -5.31 1.59
CA TYR A 230 -3.55 -6.35 2.60
C TYR A 230 -2.84 -5.99 3.89
N GLN A 231 -3.56 -6.05 5.01
CA GLN A 231 -2.97 -6.09 6.35
C GLN A 231 -2.75 -7.56 6.71
N LEU A 232 -1.51 -7.90 7.04
CA LEU A 232 -1.09 -9.24 7.43
C LEU A 232 -0.74 -9.24 8.91
N GLU A 233 -1.56 -9.91 9.70
CA GLU A 233 -1.48 -9.94 11.17
C GLU A 233 -0.85 -11.24 11.61
N PHE A 234 0.48 -11.24 11.72
CA PHE A 234 1.27 -12.44 11.95
C PHE A 234 1.27 -12.84 13.45
N GLY A 235 0.98 -14.10 13.74
CA GLY A 235 1.27 -14.72 15.04
C GLY A 235 2.78 -14.77 15.31
N ILE A 236 3.17 -14.82 16.59
CA ILE A 236 4.59 -14.72 16.99
C ILE A 236 5.50 -15.78 16.34
N ASN A 237 4.98 -16.96 15.98
CA ASN A 237 5.77 -18.03 15.35
C ASN A 237 6.35 -17.64 13.99
N TYR A 238 5.73 -16.71 13.26
CA TYR A 238 6.24 -16.21 11.97
C TYR A 238 7.24 -15.05 12.12
N ARG A 239 7.30 -14.42 13.30
CA ARG A 239 8.03 -13.16 13.54
C ARG A 239 9.13 -13.29 14.59
N ARG A 240 9.39 -14.49 15.10
CA ARG A 240 10.56 -14.79 15.95
C ARG A 240 11.84 -14.82 15.12
N LYS A 241 12.98 -14.50 15.75
CA LYS A 241 14.27 -14.26 15.08
C LYS A 241 14.69 -15.42 14.16
N ASP A 242 14.47 -16.65 14.61
CA ASP A 242 14.78 -17.92 13.93
C ASP A 242 13.79 -18.29 12.81
N ALA A 243 12.58 -17.72 12.79
CA ALA A 243 11.55 -18.04 11.77
C ALA A 243 11.37 -16.97 10.69
N ARG A 244 11.85 -15.74 10.91
CA ARG A 244 11.65 -14.62 9.98
C ARG A 244 12.20 -14.89 8.58
N ALA A 245 13.35 -15.56 8.48
CA ALA A 245 13.98 -15.83 7.18
C ALA A 245 13.12 -16.76 6.32
N GLU A 246 12.62 -17.85 6.90
CA GLU A 246 11.72 -18.79 6.23
C GLU A 246 10.37 -18.13 5.88
N THR A 247 9.79 -17.41 6.83
CA THR A 247 8.54 -16.64 6.63
C THR A 247 8.69 -15.66 5.46
N ALA A 248 9.79 -14.91 5.43
CA ALA A 248 10.09 -13.94 4.38
C ALA A 248 10.29 -14.61 3.01
N ALA A 249 10.98 -15.74 2.95
CA ALA A 249 11.18 -16.50 1.71
C ALA A 249 9.85 -16.95 1.09
N ILE A 250 8.93 -17.45 1.91
CA ILE A 250 7.59 -17.87 1.47
C ILE A 250 6.76 -16.68 1.00
N ILE A 251 6.76 -15.57 1.74
CA ILE A 251 6.03 -14.35 1.33
C ILE A 251 6.59 -13.81 0.01
N ALA A 252 7.91 -13.78 -0.16
CA ALA A 252 8.54 -13.33 -1.40
C ALA A 252 8.15 -14.19 -2.60
N GLU A 253 8.05 -15.51 -2.42
CA GLU A 253 7.54 -16.42 -3.44
C GLU A 253 6.05 -16.14 -3.76
N VAL A 254 5.21 -15.92 -2.75
CA VAL A 254 3.79 -15.59 -2.97
C VAL A 254 3.66 -14.24 -3.71
N VAL A 255 4.48 -13.25 -3.36
CA VAL A 255 4.51 -11.94 -4.05
C VAL A 255 4.91 -12.10 -5.51
N GLU A 256 5.92 -12.91 -5.82
CA GLU A 256 6.30 -13.21 -7.21
C GLU A 256 5.12 -13.76 -8.03
N HIS A 257 4.38 -14.72 -7.46
CA HIS A 257 3.20 -15.28 -8.11
C HIS A 257 2.07 -14.25 -8.25
N TYR A 258 1.84 -13.43 -7.22
CA TYR A 258 0.84 -12.37 -7.24
C TYR A 258 1.13 -11.34 -8.35
N ILE A 259 2.40 -10.95 -8.52
CA ILE A 259 2.83 -10.05 -9.60
C ILE A 259 2.44 -10.64 -10.96
N LYS A 260 2.77 -11.92 -11.19
CA LYS A 260 2.50 -12.62 -12.46
C LYS A 260 1.00 -12.74 -12.75
N LEU A 261 0.18 -12.93 -11.72
CA LEU A 261 -1.26 -13.14 -11.89
C LEU A 261 -2.05 -11.84 -12.01
N TYR A 262 -1.71 -10.82 -11.22
CA TYR A 262 -2.65 -9.72 -10.92
C TYR A 262 -2.09 -8.31 -11.11
N LEU A 263 -0.78 -8.16 -11.33
CA LEU A 263 -0.11 -6.86 -11.51
C LEU A 263 0.49 -6.66 -12.89
N GLN A 264 0.29 -7.61 -13.82
CA GLN A 264 0.65 -7.38 -15.21
C GLN A 264 -0.31 -6.35 -15.82
N ARG A 265 0.22 -5.43 -16.63
CA ARG A 265 -0.63 -4.58 -17.46
C ARG A 265 -1.54 -5.48 -18.30
N PRO A 266 -2.86 -5.19 -18.38
CA PRO A 266 -3.65 -5.76 -19.45
C PRO A 266 -2.88 -5.51 -20.75
N GLN A 267 -2.55 -6.56 -21.51
CA GLN A 267 -2.09 -6.33 -22.87
C GLN A 267 -3.17 -5.49 -23.54
N GLU A 268 -2.82 -4.30 -24.04
CA GLU A 268 -3.65 -3.66 -25.04
C GLU A 268 -3.83 -4.72 -26.12
N THR A 269 -5.04 -5.28 -26.22
CA THR A 269 -5.33 -6.23 -27.28
C THR A 269 -5.10 -5.47 -28.57
N SER A 270 -4.01 -5.81 -29.26
CA SER A 270 -3.69 -5.33 -30.60
C SER A 270 -4.64 -5.98 -31.60
N GLU A 271 -5.95 -5.86 -31.38
CA GLU A 271 -6.92 -6.09 -32.42
C GLU A 271 -7.24 -4.73 -33.04
N PRO A 272 -6.80 -4.47 -34.29
CA PRO A 272 -7.34 -3.35 -35.03
C PRO A 272 -8.84 -3.57 -35.13
N ARG A 273 -9.63 -2.64 -34.56
CA ARG A 273 -11.05 -2.55 -34.89
C ARG A 273 -11.12 -2.40 -36.40
N PHE A 274 -11.59 -3.43 -37.08
CA PHE A 274 -12.13 -3.30 -38.43
C PHE A 274 -13.26 -2.28 -38.31
N ILE A 275 -12.95 -1.03 -38.63
CA ILE A 275 -13.96 -0.05 -38.98
C ILE A 275 -14.54 -0.60 -40.28
N GLU A 276 -15.74 -1.16 -40.22
CA GLU A 276 -16.52 -1.48 -41.41
C GLU A 276 -16.59 -0.22 -42.27
N GLN A 277 -15.90 -0.28 -43.40
CA GLN A 277 -15.95 0.68 -44.46
C GLN A 277 -17.27 0.49 -45.24
N SER A 278 -18.40 0.72 -44.59
CA SER A 278 -19.71 0.78 -45.25
C SER A 278 -19.92 2.19 -45.82
N LEU A 279 -19.10 2.55 -46.83
CA LEU A 279 -19.38 3.65 -47.75
C LEU A 279 -18.48 3.57 -48.98
N LYS A 280 -18.79 2.60 -49.85
CA LYS A 280 -18.64 2.68 -51.31
C LYS A 280 -19.07 1.34 -51.91
N ILE A 281 -20.33 1.26 -52.32
CA ILE A 281 -20.79 0.78 -53.63
C ILE A 281 -22.26 1.21 -53.69
N SER A 282 -22.50 2.42 -54.17
CA SER A 282 -23.60 2.62 -55.11
C SER A 282 -23.00 3.30 -56.32
N LEU A 283 -22.96 2.49 -57.37
CA LEU A 283 -22.45 2.74 -58.69
C LEU A 283 -22.94 4.06 -59.28
N SER A 284 -21.97 4.80 -59.83
CA SER A 284 -22.01 5.33 -61.19
C SER A 284 -23.30 5.04 -61.99
N ARG A 285 -24.29 5.91 -61.81
CA ARG A 285 -25.16 6.47 -62.88
C ARG A 285 -25.12 7.97 -62.63
N GLY A 286 -24.45 8.79 -63.42
CA GLY A 286 -24.74 8.98 -64.83
C GLY A 286 -25.83 10.05 -64.98
N LEU A 287 -25.43 11.32 -64.86
CA LEU A 287 -25.96 12.53 -65.50
C LEU A 287 -27.36 13.08 -65.14
N THR A 288 -27.39 14.42 -64.98
CA THR A 288 -28.54 15.37 -65.09
C THR A 288 -29.62 15.28 -63.99
N GLU A 289 -30.16 16.33 -63.36
CA GLU A 289 -30.21 17.77 -63.59
C GLU A 289 -30.77 18.48 -62.33
N LYS A 290 -30.31 19.72 -62.08
CA LYS A 290 -30.99 20.89 -61.50
C LYS A 290 -31.88 20.78 -60.23
N PHE A 291 -31.39 21.39 -59.15
CA PHE A 291 -32.23 22.06 -58.13
C PHE A 291 -32.94 23.29 -58.71
N PRO A 292 -34.09 23.68 -58.14
CA PRO A 292 -34.16 25.05 -57.64
C PRO A 292 -34.73 25.18 -56.22
N ARG A 293 -34.20 26.20 -55.53
CA ARG A 293 -34.60 26.73 -54.24
C ARG A 293 -36.06 27.15 -54.21
N ARG A 294 -36.71 27.04 -53.05
CA ARG A 294 -37.75 27.99 -52.64
C ARG A 294 -37.61 28.37 -51.17
N ASP A 295 -37.78 29.66 -50.97
CA ASP A 295 -37.52 30.45 -49.79
C ASP A 295 -38.61 30.35 -48.72
N TYR A 296 -38.22 30.79 -47.53
CA TYR A 296 -39.03 31.03 -46.35
C TYR A 296 -40.19 32.01 -46.61
N CYS A 297 -41.34 31.75 -46.00
CA CYS A 297 -42.28 32.81 -45.65
C CYS A 297 -43.02 32.47 -44.34
N LEU A 298 -42.95 33.41 -43.39
CA LEU A 298 -43.70 33.45 -42.13
C LEU A 298 -45.20 33.54 -42.39
N PHE A 299 -46.03 33.00 -41.48
CA PHE A 299 -47.26 33.69 -41.08
C PHE A 299 -47.66 33.35 -39.65
N LEU A 300 -48.05 34.40 -38.92
CA LEU A 300 -48.45 34.47 -37.52
C LEU A 300 -49.98 34.32 -37.35
N GLY A 301 -50.39 33.87 -36.16
CA GLY A 301 -51.68 34.18 -35.51
C GLY A 301 -52.77 33.12 -35.70
N GLN A 302 -53.64 32.81 -34.74
CA GLN A 302 -53.95 33.35 -33.40
C GLN A 302 -54.94 32.36 -32.71
N PRO A 303 -55.44 32.61 -31.47
CA PRO A 303 -55.66 31.59 -30.43
C PRO A 303 -57.12 31.14 -30.23
N LEU A 304 -57.28 30.08 -29.43
CA LEU A 304 -58.26 29.92 -28.34
C LEU A 304 -57.72 28.91 -27.32
#